data_AF-A0A7W6JRZ4-F1
#
_entry.id   AF-A0A7W6JRZ4-F1
#
_cell.length_a   1.000
_cell.length_b   1.000
_cell.length_c   1.000
_cell.angle_alpha   90.00
_cell.angle_beta   90.00
_cell.angle_gamma   90.00
#
_symmetry.space_group_name_H-M   'P 1'
#
loop_
_entity.id
_entity.type
_entity.pdbx_description
1 polymer ?
#
loop_
_entity_poly.entity_id
_entity_poly.type
_entity_poly.pdbx_seq_one_letter_code
_entity_poly.pdbx_strand_id
1 'polypeptide(L)'
;MARAPAPRALPRLSASQLADYLVAATPVGQMGILRQAKNPGPNRPLIIQYQHARRTIAECLRDRSNLNRISARSIVDLEDRRDNANHGPLVRDDAQRCIDVIEAFQRATNELDLWGTEYREPQLPSPTLNIAGVEISVSPDVVALSRGRTDDRVGQAFIRCTIGTPGDAAENRRAEANGHLATIAHLHTAQYLAYLGTPHAPTSMVIDVPRRAVVRGPVNSARRIANIEAACAMIAAVWPVV
;
A
#
# COMPACT_ATOMS: atom_id res chain seq x y z
N MET A 1 5.93 30.03 -2.48
CA MET A 1 4.82 29.06 -2.66
C MET A 1 5.09 28.26 -3.92
N ALA A 2 5.21 26.94 -3.84
CA ALA A 2 5.38 26.10 -5.03
C ALA A 2 4.09 26.09 -5.85
N ARG A 3 4.20 26.34 -7.16
CA ARG A 3 3.06 26.29 -8.10
C ARG A 3 2.47 24.88 -8.07
N ALA A 4 1.14 24.79 -7.97
CA ALA A 4 0.45 23.51 -8.06
C ALA A 4 0.87 22.78 -9.34
N PRO A 5 1.13 21.45 -9.26
CA PRO A 5 1.35 20.69 -10.48
C PRO A 5 0.09 20.80 -11.36
N ALA A 6 0.30 20.90 -12.67
CA ALA A 6 -0.81 20.96 -13.62
C ALA A 6 -1.71 19.71 -13.47
N PRO A 7 -3.03 19.84 -13.68
CA PRO A 7 -3.94 18.70 -13.76
C PRO A 7 -3.41 17.64 -14.72
N ARG A 8 -3.55 16.38 -14.35
CA ARG A 8 -3.13 15.26 -15.20
C ARG A 8 -4.10 15.10 -16.37
N ALA A 9 -3.59 15.29 -17.59
CA ALA A 9 -4.38 15.10 -18.81
C ALA A 9 -4.79 13.64 -19.02
N LEU A 10 -3.89 12.70 -18.74
CA LEU A 10 -4.13 11.26 -18.87
C LEU A 10 -4.55 10.62 -17.54
N PRO A 11 -5.42 9.59 -17.56
CA PRO A 11 -5.88 8.90 -16.37
C PRO A 11 -4.74 8.18 -15.66
N ARG A 12 -4.49 8.57 -14.41
CA ARG A 12 -3.44 7.98 -13.57
C ARG A 12 -3.86 7.90 -12.11
N LEU A 13 -3.77 6.70 -11.54
CA LEU A 13 -4.01 6.42 -10.13
C LEU A 13 -2.83 5.66 -9.51
N SER A 14 -2.72 5.69 -8.18
CA SER A 14 -1.93 4.68 -7.46
C SER A 14 -2.74 3.40 -7.26
N ALA A 15 -2.06 2.28 -7.04
CA ALA A 15 -2.70 1.00 -6.73
C ALA A 15 -3.67 1.10 -5.54
N SER A 16 -3.27 1.82 -4.47
CA SER A 16 -4.12 2.04 -3.30
C SER A 16 -5.35 2.88 -3.61
N GLN A 17 -5.21 3.95 -4.43
CA GLN A 17 -6.36 4.76 -4.85
C GLN A 17 -7.35 3.95 -5.69
N LEU A 18 -6.86 3.09 -6.60
CA LEU A 18 -7.74 2.23 -7.40
C LEU A 18 -8.47 1.20 -6.51
N ALA A 19 -7.77 0.60 -5.55
CA ALA A 19 -8.38 -0.31 -4.58
C ALA A 19 -9.46 0.38 -3.73
N ASP A 20 -9.21 1.60 -3.25
CA ASP A 20 -10.20 2.38 -2.49
C ASP A 20 -11.36 2.83 -3.38
N TYR A 21 -11.13 3.15 -4.66
CA TYR A 21 -12.18 3.49 -5.64
C TYR A 21 -13.16 2.33 -5.87
N LEU A 22 -12.62 1.10 -6.00
CA LEU A 22 -13.41 -0.11 -6.25
C LEU A 22 -14.40 -0.42 -5.11
N VAL A 23 -14.11 -0.01 -3.88
CA VAL A 23 -14.95 -0.27 -2.71
C VAL A 23 -15.62 0.97 -2.15
N ALA A 24 -15.43 2.13 -2.78
CA ALA A 24 -15.99 3.37 -2.30
C ALA A 24 -17.51 3.28 -2.19
N ALA A 25 -18.03 3.71 -1.04
CA ALA A 25 -19.43 3.48 -0.66
C ALA A 25 -20.44 4.21 -1.55
N THR A 26 -20.02 5.31 -2.18
CA THR A 26 -20.87 6.20 -2.95
C THR A 26 -20.16 6.68 -4.20
N PRO A 27 -20.91 7.05 -5.26
CA PRO A 27 -20.35 7.70 -6.44
C PRO A 27 -19.61 9.00 -6.11
N VAL A 28 -20.04 9.72 -5.07
CA VAL A 28 -19.36 10.93 -4.60
C VAL A 28 -17.97 10.59 -4.04
N GLY A 29 -17.83 9.50 -3.28
CA GLY A 29 -16.54 9.03 -2.79
C GLY A 29 -15.60 8.61 -3.94
N GLN A 30 -16.13 7.87 -4.92
CA GLN A 30 -15.41 7.51 -6.14
C GLN A 30 -14.88 8.75 -6.88
N MET A 31 -15.75 9.72 -7.11
CA MET A 31 -15.39 10.98 -7.76
C MET A 31 -14.38 11.80 -6.95
N GLY A 32 -14.47 11.77 -5.61
CA GLY A 32 -13.48 12.39 -4.72
C GLY A 32 -12.08 11.83 -4.95
N ILE A 33 -11.95 10.51 -5.05
CA ILE A 33 -10.67 9.83 -5.32
C ILE A 33 -10.13 10.23 -6.69
N LEU A 34 -10.97 10.25 -7.73
CA LEU A 34 -10.54 10.64 -9.08
C LEU A 34 -10.11 12.12 -9.14
N ARG A 35 -10.84 13.02 -8.50
CA ARG A 35 -10.48 14.45 -8.43
C ARG A 35 -9.13 14.66 -7.73
N GLN A 36 -8.88 13.95 -6.62
CA GLN A 36 -7.59 13.98 -5.93
C GLN A 36 -6.46 13.40 -6.80
N ALA A 37 -6.74 12.37 -7.59
CA ALA A 37 -5.77 11.76 -8.49
C ALA A 37 -5.47 12.64 -9.72
N LYS A 38 -6.47 13.31 -10.29
CA LYS A 38 -6.33 14.21 -11.45
C LYS A 38 -5.69 15.54 -11.08
N ASN A 39 -6.08 16.08 -9.93
CA ASN A 39 -5.57 17.32 -9.36
C ASN A 39 -4.81 17.01 -8.07
N PRO A 40 -3.63 16.37 -8.13
CA PRO A 40 -2.80 16.22 -6.94
C PRO A 40 -2.45 17.63 -6.49
N GLY A 41 -3.10 18.13 -5.44
CA GLY A 41 -3.04 19.55 -5.08
C GLY A 41 -1.61 20.06 -4.86
N PRO A 42 -1.41 21.40 -4.87
CA PRO A 42 -0.14 22.01 -4.44
C PRO A 42 0.24 21.57 -3.02
N ASN A 43 -0.80 21.31 -2.20
CA ASN A 43 -0.70 20.72 -0.88
C ASN A 43 -0.77 19.19 -1.00
N ARG A 44 0.27 18.55 -1.55
CA ARG A 44 0.64 17.26 -0.96
C ARG A 44 0.72 17.52 0.55
N PRO A 45 0.12 16.69 1.42
CA PRO A 45 0.31 16.88 2.84
C PRO A 45 1.82 17.03 3.04
N LEU A 46 2.23 18.13 3.71
CA LEU A 46 3.65 18.49 3.87
C LEU A 46 4.46 17.29 4.38
N ILE A 47 3.77 16.39 5.08
CA ILE A 47 4.22 15.10 5.57
C ILE A 47 3.40 13.99 4.90
N ILE A 48 4.09 13.02 4.30
CA ILE A 48 3.47 11.76 3.87
C ILE A 48 3.26 10.93 5.14
N GLN A 49 2.03 10.87 5.61
CA GLN A 49 1.71 10.19 6.86
C GLN A 49 2.20 8.74 6.87
N TYR A 50 2.71 8.29 8.01
CA TYR A 50 3.18 6.92 8.25
C TYR A 50 4.37 6.47 7.39
N GLN A 51 5.03 7.38 6.64
CA GLN A 51 6.15 6.99 5.78
C GLN A 51 7.30 6.36 6.58
N HIS A 52 7.58 6.87 7.78
CA HIS A 52 8.58 6.30 8.67
C HIS A 52 8.18 4.91 9.14
N ALA A 53 6.96 4.73 9.67
CA ALA A 53 6.47 3.42 10.08
C ALA A 53 6.52 2.37 8.96
N ARG A 54 6.08 2.73 7.74
CA ARG A 54 6.13 1.81 6.57
C ARG A 54 7.55 1.37 6.27
N ARG A 55 8.51 2.30 6.24
CA ARG A 55 9.94 1.99 6.01
C ARG A 55 10.50 1.11 7.11
N THR A 56 10.20 1.42 8.37
CA THR A 56 10.67 0.66 9.52
C THR A 56 10.14 -0.77 9.48
N ILE A 57 8.84 -1.00 9.24
CA ILE A 57 8.36 -2.39 9.20
C ILE A 57 8.82 -3.12 7.93
N ALA A 58 8.99 -2.43 6.80
CA ALA A 58 9.66 -3.02 5.63
C ALA A 58 11.11 -3.46 5.93
N GLU A 59 11.85 -2.69 6.74
CA GLU A 59 13.19 -3.08 7.22
C GLU A 59 13.10 -4.29 8.18
N CYS A 60 12.18 -4.29 9.14
CA CYS A 60 11.96 -5.43 10.04
C CYS A 60 11.54 -6.72 9.31
N LEU A 61 10.77 -6.61 8.23
CA LEU A 61 10.38 -7.77 7.41
C LEU A 61 11.59 -8.40 6.73
N ARG A 62 12.53 -7.58 6.24
CA ARG A 62 13.75 -8.02 5.56
C ARG A 62 14.78 -8.59 6.54
N ASP A 63 14.80 -8.11 7.77
CA ASP A 63 15.70 -8.58 8.83
C ASP A 63 14.94 -8.88 10.14
N ARG A 64 14.33 -10.07 10.16
CA ARG A 64 13.62 -10.59 11.34
C ARG A 64 14.52 -10.66 12.58
N SER A 65 15.80 -10.99 12.41
CA SER A 65 16.72 -11.20 13.52
C SER A 65 17.01 -9.90 14.29
N ASN A 66 17.01 -8.77 13.57
CA ASN A 66 17.20 -7.45 14.14
C ASN A 66 15.90 -6.67 14.36
N LEU A 67 14.72 -7.30 14.26
CA LEU A 67 13.43 -6.64 14.37
C LEU A 67 13.33 -5.71 15.59
N ASN A 68 13.68 -6.21 16.77
CA ASN A 68 13.62 -5.42 18.01
C ASN A 68 14.57 -4.23 17.98
N ARG A 69 15.78 -4.40 17.42
CA ARG A 69 16.78 -3.33 17.30
C ARG A 69 16.34 -2.26 16.30
N ILE A 70 15.82 -2.68 15.14
CA ILE A 70 15.34 -1.78 14.08
C ILE A 70 14.17 -0.95 14.60
N SER A 71 13.18 -1.60 15.21
CA SER A 71 12.02 -0.92 15.80
C SER A 71 12.43 0.04 16.93
N ALA A 72 13.26 -0.40 17.88
CA ALA A 72 13.70 0.45 18.99
C ALA A 72 14.46 1.71 18.50
N ARG A 73 15.41 1.55 17.57
CA ARG A 73 16.11 2.68 16.94
C ARG A 73 15.13 3.67 16.29
N SER A 74 14.19 3.14 15.50
CA SER A 74 13.21 3.98 14.82
C SER A 74 12.25 4.69 15.78
N ILE A 75 11.91 4.08 16.92
CA ILE A 75 11.05 4.70 17.93
C ILE A 75 11.79 5.87 18.58
N VAL A 76 13.05 5.70 18.98
CA VAL A 76 13.88 6.78 19.53
C VAL A 76 13.95 7.98 18.56
N ASP A 77 14.23 7.72 17.29
CA ASP A 77 14.28 8.78 16.26
C ASP A 77 12.92 9.53 16.10
N LEU A 78 11.80 8.83 16.31
CA LEU A 78 10.46 9.40 16.23
C LEU A 78 10.07 10.13 17.52
N GLU A 79 10.51 9.67 18.69
CA GLU A 79 10.33 10.36 19.97
C GLU A 79 11.04 11.70 19.95
N ASP A 80 12.29 11.73 19.47
CA ASP A 80 13.04 12.98 19.27
C ASP A 80 12.27 13.96 18.38
N ARG A 81 11.65 13.48 17.29
CA ARG A 81 10.83 14.32 16.39
C ARG A 81 9.52 14.77 17.03
N ARG A 82 8.89 13.92 17.83
CA ARG A 82 7.67 14.24 18.57
C ARG A 82 7.92 15.30 19.63
N ASP A 83 9.08 15.25 20.30
CA ASP A 83 9.38 16.07 21.47
C ASP A 83 10.14 17.36 21.11
N ASN A 84 10.73 17.43 19.92
CA ASN A 84 11.38 18.63 19.41
C ASN A 84 10.36 19.77 19.13
N ALA A 85 10.42 20.81 19.96
CA ALA A 85 9.55 21.98 19.87
C ALA A 85 9.71 22.80 18.57
N ASN A 86 10.81 22.60 17.82
CA ASN A 86 11.03 23.26 16.53
C ASN A 86 10.19 22.63 15.40
N HIS A 87 9.59 21.46 15.63
CA HIS A 87 8.72 20.81 14.66
C HIS A 87 7.27 21.26 14.81
N GLY A 88 6.62 21.53 13.67
CA GLY A 88 5.20 21.89 13.64
C GLY A 88 4.29 20.75 14.12
N PRO A 89 3.06 21.05 14.58
CA PRO A 89 2.14 20.07 15.15
C PRO A 89 1.93 18.82 14.28
N LEU A 90 1.80 19.01 12.97
CA LEU A 90 1.60 17.88 12.03
C LEU A 90 2.77 16.89 12.02
N VAL A 91 4.02 17.34 12.15
CA VAL A 91 5.20 16.47 12.19
C VAL A 91 5.21 15.65 13.47
N ARG A 92 4.89 16.30 14.59
CA ARG A 92 4.85 15.68 15.91
C ARG A 92 3.73 14.64 16.01
N ASP A 93 2.56 14.96 15.47
CA ASP A 93 1.42 14.03 15.38
C ASP A 93 1.73 12.82 14.48
N ASP A 94 2.37 13.03 13.32
CA ASP A 94 2.81 11.92 12.46
C ASP A 94 3.85 11.04 13.14
N ALA A 95 4.76 11.63 13.90
CA ALA A 95 5.76 10.88 14.66
C ALA A 95 5.10 9.97 15.71
N GLN A 96 4.17 10.49 16.51
CA GLN A 96 3.41 9.68 17.47
C GLN A 96 2.63 8.56 16.77
N ARG A 97 1.93 8.86 15.68
CA ARG A 97 1.19 7.85 14.90
C ARG A 97 2.11 6.77 14.32
N CYS A 98 3.34 7.13 13.91
CA CYS A 98 4.32 6.17 13.46
C CYS A 98 4.78 5.24 14.58
N ILE A 99 5.03 5.79 15.78
CA ILE A 99 5.39 4.99 16.97
C ILE A 99 4.28 3.99 17.25
N ASP A 100 3.02 4.43 17.36
CA ASP A 100 1.87 3.57 17.65
C ASP A 100 1.77 2.39 16.67
N VAL A 101 2.01 2.65 15.39
CA VAL A 101 1.97 1.64 14.33
C VAL A 101 3.14 0.65 14.43
N ILE A 102 4.37 1.13 14.71
CA ILE A 102 5.54 0.26 14.89
C ILE A 102 5.32 -0.67 16.08
N GLU A 103 4.85 -0.15 17.21
CA GLU A 103 4.55 -0.95 18.40
C GLU A 103 3.39 -1.93 18.17
N ALA A 104 2.35 -1.51 17.43
CA ALA A 104 1.26 -2.40 17.04
C ALA A 104 1.76 -3.55 16.16
N PHE A 105 2.64 -3.25 15.19
CA PHE A 105 3.29 -4.27 14.37
C PHE A 105 4.09 -5.25 15.23
N GLN A 106 4.96 -4.76 16.12
CA GLN A 106 5.79 -5.61 16.99
C GLN A 106 4.93 -6.59 17.80
N ARG A 107 3.83 -6.12 18.40
CA ARG A 107 2.89 -6.96 19.15
C ARG A 107 2.17 -8.00 18.29
N ALA A 108 1.89 -7.67 17.03
CA ALA A 108 1.15 -8.54 16.11
C ALA A 108 2.04 -9.50 15.29
N THR A 109 3.36 -9.36 15.34
CA THR A 109 4.30 -10.11 14.47
C THR A 109 4.08 -11.62 14.44
N ASN A 110 3.77 -12.22 15.59
CA ASN A 110 3.53 -13.66 15.69
C ASN A 110 2.14 -14.07 15.16
N GLU A 111 1.15 -13.18 15.23
CA GLU A 111 -0.22 -13.42 14.75
C GLU A 111 -0.30 -13.31 13.21
N LEU A 112 0.57 -12.51 12.59
CA LEU A 112 0.50 -12.17 11.16
C LEU A 112 1.02 -13.26 10.21
N ASP A 113 1.64 -14.34 10.71
CA ASP A 113 2.21 -15.43 9.89
C ASP A 113 3.07 -14.93 8.71
N LEU A 114 4.02 -14.04 9.01
CA LEU A 114 4.85 -13.37 8.00
C LEU A 114 6.16 -14.10 7.71
N TRP A 115 6.61 -14.97 8.62
CA TRP A 115 8.00 -15.44 8.67
C TRP A 115 8.32 -16.67 7.81
N GLY A 116 7.32 -17.24 7.13
CA GLY A 116 7.50 -18.25 6.08
C GLY A 116 7.89 -17.66 4.72
N THR A 117 8.06 -16.35 4.63
CA THR A 117 8.35 -15.60 3.39
C THR A 117 9.65 -14.81 3.58
N GLU A 118 10.54 -14.86 2.59
CA GLU A 118 11.70 -13.99 2.51
C GLU A 118 11.28 -12.65 1.90
N TYR A 119 11.70 -11.54 2.49
CA TYR A 119 11.40 -10.21 1.98
C TYR A 119 12.65 -9.52 1.45
N ARG A 120 12.52 -8.82 0.32
CA ARG A 120 13.58 -8.03 -0.31
C ARG A 120 13.12 -6.61 -0.59
N GLU A 121 14.08 -5.73 -0.82
CA GLU A 121 13.79 -4.36 -1.25
C GLU A 121 13.15 -4.35 -2.65
N PRO A 122 12.10 -3.55 -2.88
CA PRO A 122 11.53 -3.42 -4.21
C PRO A 122 12.43 -2.58 -5.12
N GLN A 123 12.39 -2.85 -6.42
CA GLN A 123 13.07 -2.03 -7.42
C GLN A 123 12.43 -0.63 -7.49
N LEU A 124 13.28 0.41 -7.49
CA LEU A 124 12.87 1.80 -7.63
C LEU A 124 13.59 2.45 -8.83
N PRO A 125 12.88 3.24 -9.68
CA PRO A 125 11.42 3.40 -9.70
C PRO A 125 10.71 2.12 -10.14
N SER A 126 9.58 1.82 -9.50
CA SER A 126 8.75 0.67 -9.90
C SER A 126 8.01 0.99 -11.20
N PRO A 127 7.98 0.08 -12.19
CA PRO A 127 7.23 0.28 -13.43
C PRO A 127 5.72 0.40 -13.15
N THR A 128 5.02 1.14 -14.01
CA THR A 128 3.55 1.31 -13.91
C THR A 128 2.83 0.16 -14.60
N LEU A 129 1.62 -0.17 -14.14
CA LEU A 129 0.69 -0.99 -14.93
C LEU A 129 -0.10 -0.07 -15.86
N ASN A 130 -0.46 -0.55 -17.04
CA ASN A 130 -1.47 0.07 -17.88
C ASN A 130 -2.66 -0.89 -17.99
N ILE A 131 -3.81 -0.49 -17.47
CA ILE A 131 -5.03 -1.30 -17.47
C ILE A 131 -6.13 -0.46 -18.10
N ALA A 132 -6.67 -0.92 -19.23
CA ALA A 132 -7.75 -0.25 -19.97
C ALA A 132 -7.49 1.26 -20.20
N GLY A 133 -6.25 1.63 -20.53
CA GLY A 133 -5.86 3.02 -20.79
C GLY A 133 -5.58 3.87 -19.55
N VAL A 134 -5.67 3.30 -18.34
CA VAL A 134 -5.33 3.97 -17.07
C VAL A 134 -3.94 3.55 -16.61
N GLU A 135 -3.08 4.54 -16.33
CA GLU A 135 -1.78 4.30 -15.73
C GLU A 135 -1.90 4.08 -14.21
N ILE A 136 -1.51 2.91 -13.73
CA ILE A 136 -1.53 2.56 -12.31
C ILE A 136 -0.11 2.52 -11.76
N SER A 137 0.20 3.47 -10.88
CA SER A 137 1.47 3.49 -10.14
C SER A 137 1.44 2.48 -8.99
N VAL A 138 2.30 1.46 -9.06
CA VAL A 138 2.42 0.39 -8.07
C VAL A 138 3.74 0.58 -7.33
N SER A 139 3.69 0.86 -6.03
CA SER A 139 4.88 1.09 -5.19
C SER A 139 4.78 0.21 -3.95
N PRO A 140 5.12 -1.09 -4.07
CA PRO A 140 5.11 -2.00 -2.94
C PRO A 140 6.15 -1.59 -1.90
N ASP A 141 5.97 -2.03 -0.66
CA ASP A 141 6.94 -1.78 0.41
C ASP A 141 8.07 -2.80 0.40
N VAL A 142 7.78 -4.05 0.02
CA VAL A 142 8.73 -5.15 -0.10
C VAL A 142 8.34 -6.10 -1.23
N VAL A 143 9.33 -6.79 -1.79
CA VAL A 143 9.12 -7.98 -2.63
C VAL A 143 9.09 -9.19 -1.70
N ALA A 144 8.12 -10.09 -1.92
CA ALA A 144 7.91 -11.28 -1.12
C ALA A 144 8.29 -12.52 -1.92
N LEU A 145 9.14 -13.37 -1.36
CA LEU A 145 9.63 -14.60 -1.98
C LEU A 145 9.30 -15.79 -1.07
N SER A 146 8.78 -16.87 -1.64
CA SER A 146 8.61 -18.13 -0.92
C SER A 146 9.08 -19.30 -1.76
N ARG A 147 9.57 -20.35 -1.11
CA ARG A 147 10.01 -21.54 -1.82
C ARG A 147 8.80 -22.30 -2.36
N GLY A 148 8.76 -22.51 -3.68
CA GLY A 148 7.83 -23.46 -4.28
C GLY A 148 8.43 -24.86 -4.32
N ARG A 149 7.66 -25.83 -4.83
CA ARG A 149 8.14 -27.21 -5.04
C ARG A 149 9.09 -27.31 -6.23
N THR A 150 8.83 -26.53 -7.27
CA THR A 150 9.56 -26.58 -8.55
C THR A 150 10.39 -25.31 -8.71
N ASP A 151 9.73 -24.16 -8.60
CA ASP A 151 10.35 -22.84 -8.71
C ASP A 151 10.03 -21.99 -7.48
N ASP A 152 10.90 -21.03 -7.18
CA ASP A 152 10.59 -19.98 -6.22
C ASP A 152 9.35 -19.21 -6.66
N ARG A 153 8.57 -18.78 -5.67
CA ARG A 153 7.33 -18.02 -5.83
C ARG A 153 7.59 -16.59 -5.45
N VAL A 154 7.10 -15.66 -6.27
CA VAL A 154 7.28 -14.23 -6.07
C VAL A 154 5.95 -13.51 -5.94
N GLY A 155 5.94 -12.48 -5.12
CA GLY A 155 4.85 -11.54 -4.91
C GLY A 155 5.36 -10.21 -4.41
N GLN A 156 4.44 -9.34 -4.03
CA GLN A 156 4.72 -8.01 -3.50
C GLN A 156 3.83 -7.75 -2.30
N ALA A 157 4.37 -7.11 -1.27
CA ALA A 157 3.58 -6.74 -0.10
C ALA A 157 3.47 -5.22 0.06
N PHE A 158 2.27 -4.78 0.42
CA PHE A 158 1.97 -3.42 0.86
C PHE A 158 1.74 -3.39 2.37
N ILE A 159 2.26 -2.37 3.04
CA ILE A 159 2.04 -2.13 4.47
C ILE A 159 1.00 -1.01 4.59
N ARG A 160 -0.15 -1.33 5.19
CA ARG A 160 -1.22 -0.37 5.45
C ARG A 160 -1.22 0.03 6.92
N CYS A 161 -0.93 1.31 7.17
CA CYS A 161 -0.81 1.87 8.52
C CYS A 161 -2.03 2.69 8.96
N THR A 162 -2.91 3.07 8.03
CA THR A 162 -3.99 4.03 8.33
C THR A 162 -5.04 3.42 9.24
N ILE A 163 -5.37 4.10 10.35
CA ILE A 163 -6.47 3.73 11.23
C ILE A 163 -7.76 4.26 10.58
N GLY A 164 -8.57 3.36 10.01
CA GLY A 164 -9.85 3.71 9.39
C GLY A 164 -10.96 3.93 10.41
N THR A 165 -12.12 4.38 9.95
CA THR A 165 -13.34 4.46 10.79
C THR A 165 -13.72 3.07 11.30
N PRO A 166 -14.06 2.92 12.59
CA PRO A 166 -14.54 1.64 13.12
C PRO A 166 -15.93 1.29 12.59
N GLY A 167 -16.28 0.00 12.63
CA GLY A 167 -17.61 -0.52 12.31
C GLY A 167 -17.63 -1.48 11.13
N ASP A 168 -18.49 -2.50 11.21
CA ASP A 168 -18.51 -3.67 10.31
C ASP A 168 -18.52 -3.30 8.82
N ALA A 169 -19.34 -2.32 8.43
CA ALA A 169 -19.39 -1.87 7.03
C ALA A 169 -18.08 -1.23 6.56
N ALA A 170 -17.40 -0.46 7.41
CA ALA A 170 -16.11 0.14 7.09
C ALA A 170 -15.00 -0.92 7.04
N GLU A 171 -15.07 -1.91 7.94
CA GLU A 171 -14.13 -3.03 8.02
C GLU A 171 -14.22 -3.95 6.82
N ASN A 172 -15.44 -4.33 6.43
CA ASN A 172 -15.68 -5.14 5.24
C ASN A 172 -15.18 -4.44 3.97
N ARG A 173 -15.45 -3.13 3.82
CA ARG A 173 -14.91 -2.35 2.69
C ARG A 173 -13.38 -2.32 2.69
N ARG A 174 -12.76 -2.17 3.86
CA ARG A 174 -11.29 -2.14 3.98
C ARG A 174 -10.68 -3.49 3.61
N ALA A 175 -11.26 -4.59 4.09
CA ALA A 175 -10.83 -5.94 3.73
C ALA A 175 -10.95 -6.17 2.21
N GLU A 176 -12.04 -5.72 1.60
CA GLU A 176 -12.23 -5.77 0.14
C GLU A 176 -11.23 -4.91 -0.63
N ALA A 177 -10.93 -3.68 -0.17
CA ALA A 177 -9.89 -2.84 -0.75
C ALA A 177 -8.52 -3.52 -0.67
N ASN A 178 -8.18 -4.09 0.49
CA ASN A 178 -6.93 -4.83 0.65
C ASN A 178 -6.87 -6.05 -0.29
N GLY A 179 -8.00 -6.72 -0.52
CA GLY A 179 -8.12 -7.81 -1.51
C GLY A 179 -7.85 -7.33 -2.93
N HIS A 180 -8.41 -6.19 -3.33
CA HIS A 180 -8.11 -5.58 -4.64
C HIS A 180 -6.65 -5.14 -4.76
N LEU A 181 -6.08 -4.53 -3.71
CA LEU A 181 -4.68 -4.11 -3.70
C LEU A 181 -3.72 -5.31 -3.81
N ALA A 182 -4.00 -6.41 -3.11
CA ALA A 182 -3.25 -7.66 -3.26
C ALA A 182 -3.36 -8.25 -4.68
N THR A 183 -4.53 -8.17 -5.32
CA THR A 183 -4.69 -8.56 -6.73
C THR A 183 -3.89 -7.65 -7.67
N ILE A 184 -3.88 -6.33 -7.47
CA ILE A 184 -3.07 -5.40 -8.26
C ILE A 184 -1.58 -5.70 -8.08
N ALA A 185 -1.14 -5.99 -6.85
CA ALA A 185 0.22 -6.41 -6.54
C ALA A 185 0.60 -7.69 -7.31
N HIS A 186 -0.33 -8.65 -7.41
CA HIS A 186 -0.13 -9.87 -8.19
C HIS A 186 -0.01 -9.60 -9.69
N LEU A 187 -0.88 -8.76 -10.26
CA LEU A 187 -0.80 -8.35 -11.67
C LEU A 187 0.55 -7.69 -11.99
N HIS A 188 1.02 -6.79 -11.11
CA HIS A 188 2.32 -6.14 -11.26
C HIS A 188 3.48 -7.14 -11.17
N THR A 189 3.42 -8.05 -10.20
CA THR A 189 4.40 -9.12 -10.05
C THR A 189 4.45 -9.99 -11.30
N ALA A 190 3.30 -10.37 -11.85
CA ALA A 190 3.21 -11.21 -13.04
C ALA A 190 3.83 -10.54 -14.27
N GLN A 191 3.66 -9.23 -14.40
CA GLN A 191 4.19 -8.49 -15.53
C GLN A 191 5.70 -8.18 -15.42
N TYR A 192 6.19 -7.89 -14.21
CA TYR A 192 7.52 -7.29 -14.05
C TYR A 192 8.51 -8.10 -13.21
N LEU A 193 8.05 -9.06 -12.41
CA LEU A 193 8.92 -9.80 -11.47
C LEU A 193 9.04 -11.29 -11.78
N ALA A 194 8.57 -11.77 -12.94
CA ALA A 194 8.69 -13.17 -13.34
C ALA A 194 10.15 -13.68 -13.40
N TYR A 195 11.13 -12.76 -13.53
CA TYR A 195 12.56 -13.10 -13.49
C TYR A 195 13.06 -13.51 -12.09
N LEU A 196 12.28 -13.26 -11.04
CA LEU A 196 12.58 -13.65 -9.66
C LEU A 196 11.90 -14.96 -9.24
N GLY A 197 11.06 -15.54 -10.10
CA GLY A 197 10.31 -16.76 -9.82
C GLY A 197 8.90 -16.73 -10.42
N THR A 198 8.12 -17.77 -10.13
CA THR A 198 6.73 -17.88 -10.58
C THR A 198 5.85 -16.89 -9.82
N PRO A 199 5.14 -15.96 -10.51
CA PRO A 199 4.19 -15.06 -9.88
C PRO A 199 3.12 -15.83 -9.12
N HIS A 200 2.91 -15.51 -7.85
CA HIS A 200 2.07 -16.30 -6.96
C HIS A 200 1.18 -15.40 -6.12
N ALA A 201 -0.14 -15.55 -6.27
CA ALA A 201 -1.11 -14.64 -5.66
C ALA A 201 -1.05 -14.61 -4.12
N PRO A 202 -0.88 -15.74 -3.39
CA PRO A 202 -0.77 -15.71 -1.93
C PRO A 202 0.49 -15.01 -1.37
N THR A 203 1.55 -14.85 -2.18
CA THR A 203 2.74 -14.04 -1.83
C THR A 203 2.55 -12.56 -2.16
N SER A 204 1.55 -12.21 -2.98
CA SER A 204 1.10 -10.83 -3.18
C SER A 204 0.07 -10.47 -2.10
N MET A 205 0.38 -9.52 -1.23
CA MET A 205 -0.40 -9.33 0.00
C MET A 205 -0.45 -7.89 0.50
N VAL A 206 -1.35 -7.64 1.45
CA VAL A 206 -1.42 -6.40 2.23
C VAL A 206 -1.32 -6.75 3.71
N ILE A 207 -0.35 -6.16 4.39
CA ILE A 207 -0.15 -6.25 5.83
C ILE A 207 -0.87 -5.06 6.47
N ASP A 208 -2.02 -5.33 7.08
CA ASP A 208 -2.87 -4.34 7.72
C ASP A 208 -2.56 -4.28 9.21
N VAL A 209 -1.62 -3.40 9.57
CA VAL A 209 -1.06 -3.32 10.92
C VAL A 209 -2.12 -2.96 11.97
N PRO A 210 -2.96 -1.93 11.78
CA PRO A 210 -4.01 -1.61 12.75
C PRO A 210 -5.00 -2.75 13.01
N ARG A 211 -5.20 -3.64 12.03
CA ARG A 211 -6.13 -4.77 12.13
C ARG A 211 -5.45 -6.10 12.43
N ARG A 212 -4.13 -6.13 12.58
CA ARG A 212 -3.34 -7.34 12.80
C ARG A 212 -3.70 -8.44 11.79
N ALA A 213 -3.92 -8.04 10.55
CA ALA A 213 -4.41 -8.93 9.50
C ALA A 213 -3.48 -8.90 8.29
N VAL A 214 -3.34 -10.05 7.63
CA VAL A 214 -2.68 -10.15 6.32
C VAL A 214 -3.72 -10.58 5.30
N VAL A 215 -3.98 -9.71 4.33
CA VAL A 215 -4.88 -10.02 3.21
C VAL A 215 -4.02 -10.46 2.04
N ARG A 216 -4.08 -11.76 1.73
CA ARG A 216 -3.33 -12.37 0.64
C ARG A 216 -4.17 -12.38 -0.65
N GLY A 217 -3.51 -12.30 -1.80
CA GLY A 217 -4.15 -12.43 -3.09
C GLY A 217 -4.82 -13.82 -3.21
N PRO A 218 -6.07 -13.90 -3.70
CA PRO A 218 -6.75 -15.18 -3.85
C PRO A 218 -6.13 -15.99 -5.00
N VAL A 219 -6.13 -17.32 -4.87
CA VAL A 219 -5.67 -18.24 -5.92
C VAL A 219 -6.52 -18.08 -7.19
N ASN A 220 -7.84 -17.87 -7.02
CA ASN A 220 -8.73 -17.51 -8.13
C ASN A 220 -9.05 -16.01 -8.06
N SER A 221 -8.33 -15.23 -8.85
CA SER A 221 -8.43 -13.76 -8.90
C SER A 221 -9.24 -13.25 -10.11
N ALA A 222 -9.75 -14.14 -10.97
CA ALA A 222 -10.39 -13.77 -12.25
C ALA A 222 -11.50 -12.73 -12.10
N ARG A 223 -12.41 -12.91 -11.12
CA ARG A 223 -13.47 -11.93 -10.84
C ARG A 223 -12.93 -10.58 -10.38
N ARG A 224 -11.89 -10.57 -9.53
CA ARG A 224 -11.29 -9.30 -9.06
C ARG A 224 -10.56 -8.59 -10.18
N ILE A 225 -9.89 -9.33 -11.07
CA ILE A 225 -9.22 -8.79 -12.26
C ILE A 225 -10.26 -8.16 -13.20
N ALA A 226 -11.33 -8.88 -13.53
CA ALA A 226 -12.41 -8.34 -14.37
C ALA A 226 -13.03 -7.06 -13.77
N ASN A 227 -13.24 -7.02 -12.45
CA ASN A 227 -13.71 -5.81 -11.77
C ASN A 227 -12.71 -4.65 -11.87
N ILE A 228 -11.41 -4.93 -11.72
CA ILE A 228 -10.33 -3.94 -11.87
C ILE A 228 -10.31 -3.37 -13.29
N GLU A 229 -10.39 -4.23 -14.31
CA GLU A 229 -10.39 -3.83 -15.73
C GLU A 229 -11.63 -2.99 -16.07
N ALA A 230 -12.82 -3.44 -15.66
CA ALA A 230 -14.07 -2.71 -15.87
C ALA A 230 -14.03 -1.33 -15.19
N ALA A 231 -13.52 -1.25 -13.95
CA ALA A 231 -13.35 0.01 -13.26
C ALA A 231 -12.35 0.93 -13.98
N CYS A 232 -11.23 0.41 -14.46
CA CYS A 232 -10.26 1.21 -15.21
C CYS A 232 -10.85 1.73 -16.54
N ALA A 233 -11.62 0.92 -17.26
CA ALA A 233 -12.31 1.37 -18.47
C ALA A 233 -13.29 2.53 -18.17
N MET A 234 -14.06 2.43 -17.08
CA MET A 234 -14.95 3.50 -16.64
C MET A 234 -14.20 4.77 -16.22
N ILE A 235 -13.08 4.61 -15.49
CA ILE A 235 -12.21 5.72 -15.09
C ILE A 235 -11.66 6.43 -16.32
N ALA A 236 -11.17 5.70 -17.31
CA ALA A 236 -10.65 6.27 -18.56
C ALA A 236 -11.74 7.08 -19.29
N ALA A 237 -12.97 6.55 -19.37
CA ALA A 237 -14.09 7.22 -20.01
C ALA A 237 -14.53 8.50 -19.28
N VAL A 238 -14.53 8.50 -17.95
CA VAL A 238 -14.97 9.65 -17.15
C VAL A 238 -13.85 10.66 -16.89
N TRP A 239 -12.57 10.28 -17.10
CA TRP A 239 -11.41 11.13 -16.81
C TRP A 239 -11.48 12.54 -17.40
N PRO A 240 -11.94 12.77 -18.65
CA PRO A 240 -12.02 14.10 -19.23
C PRO A 240 -12.91 15.07 -18.42
N VAL A 241 -13.96 14.56 -17.78
CA VAL A 241 -14.96 15.36 -17.04
C VAL A 241 -14.74 15.41 -15.52
N VAL A 242 -13.75 14.66 -14.99
CA VAL A 242 -13.32 14.71 -13.58
C VAL A 242 -12.67 16.04 -13.24
#